data_AF-A0A0F8ZCN1-F1
#
_entry.id   AF-A0A0F8ZCN1-F1
#
_cell.length_a   1.000
_cell.length_b   1.000
_cell.length_c   1.000
_cell.angle_alpha   90.00
_cell.angle_beta   90.00
_cell.angle_gamma   90.00
#
_symmetry.space_group_name_H-M   'P 1'
#
loop_
_entity.id
_entity.type
_entity.pdbx_description
1 polymer ?
#
loop_
_entity_poly.entity_id
_entity_poly.type
_entity_poly.pdbx_seq_one_letter_code
_entity_poly.pdbx_strand_id
1 'polypeptide(L)'
;MKLLQWIRSILYIVQVTVAMPVIGLAFAPWAMFSKRGAYRACKAYAAWAMWSARWLIGLRCEVRGTVPDGEVLVAAKHQSFLDILMIFHALPRAKFIMKREVLWTPVIGQYAKRMGMIAVNRGKRGQAITQMMA
;
A
#
# COMPACT_ATOMS: atom_id res chain seq x y z
N MET A 1 -2.72 -14.07 29.12
CA MET A 1 -1.89 -13.37 28.11
C MET A 1 -2.22 -13.72 26.66
N LYS A 2 -2.33 -14.99 26.24
CA LYS A 2 -2.58 -15.36 24.83
C LYS A 2 -3.95 -14.85 24.30
N LEU A 3 -5.03 -14.97 25.08
CA LEU A 3 -6.38 -14.58 24.63
C LEU A 3 -6.50 -13.09 24.32
N LEU A 4 -5.99 -12.21 25.19
CA LEU A 4 -6.03 -10.77 24.97
C LEU A 4 -5.25 -10.35 23.72
N GLN A 5 -4.10 -10.97 23.46
CA GLN A 5 -3.33 -10.73 22.23
C GLN A 5 -4.12 -11.16 20.99
N TRP A 6 -4.80 -12.32 21.03
CA TRP A 6 -5.67 -12.77 19.94
C TRP A 6 -6.80 -11.79 19.67
N ILE A 7 -7.49 -11.31 20.71
CA ILE A 7 -8.54 -10.31 20.59
C ILE A 7 -8.00 -9.05 19.93
N ARG A 8 -6.87 -8.52 20.39
CA ARG A 8 -6.22 -7.32 19.83
C ARG A 8 -5.82 -7.52 18.36
N SER A 9 -5.29 -8.68 18.01
CA SER A 9 -4.93 -9.02 16.63
C SER A 9 -6.14 -9.14 15.72
N ILE A 10 -7.21 -9.79 16.16
CA ILE A 10 -8.47 -9.92 15.40
C ILE A 10 -9.08 -8.53 15.21
N LEU A 11 -9.17 -7.73 16.28
CA LEU A 11 -9.65 -6.35 16.19
C LEU A 11 -8.83 -5.54 15.19
N TYR A 12 -7.49 -5.66 15.24
CA TYR A 12 -6.61 -4.98 14.29
C TYR A 12 -6.88 -5.40 12.84
N ILE A 13 -6.97 -6.71 12.56
CA ILE A 13 -7.22 -7.23 11.21
C ILE A 13 -8.59 -6.77 10.69
N VAL A 14 -9.64 -6.91 11.50
CA VAL A 14 -10.99 -6.51 11.13
C VAL A 14 -11.02 -5.01 10.84
N GLN A 15 -10.46 -4.18 11.72
CA GLN A 15 -10.53 -2.74 11.53
C GLN A 15 -9.70 -2.26 10.33
N VAL A 16 -8.49 -2.80 10.04
CA VAL A 16 -7.76 -2.39 8.82
C VAL A 16 -8.51 -2.84 7.57
N THR A 17 -9.14 -4.02 7.61
CA THR A 17 -9.92 -4.54 6.48
C THR A 17 -11.14 -3.67 6.20
N VAL A 18 -11.81 -3.17 7.25
CA VAL A 18 -12.95 -2.24 7.12
C VAL A 18 -12.49 -0.82 6.77
N ALA A 19 -11.37 -0.36 7.32
CA ALA A 19 -10.83 0.97 7.03
C ALA A 19 -10.45 1.13 5.55
N MET A 20 -9.99 0.06 4.88
CA MET A 20 -9.63 0.11 3.46
C MET A 20 -10.79 0.57 2.55
N PRO A 21 -11.96 -0.09 2.50
CA PRO A 21 -13.08 0.38 1.70
C PRO A 21 -13.64 1.71 2.23
N VAL A 22 -13.64 1.97 3.55
CA VAL A 22 -14.14 3.24 4.10
C VAL A 22 -13.30 4.43 3.61
N ILE A 23 -11.98 4.37 3.78
CA ILE A 23 -11.07 5.41 3.30
C ILE A 23 -11.09 5.45 1.76
N GLY A 24 -11.10 4.28 1.11
CA GLY A 24 -11.17 4.18 -0.34
C GLY A 24 -12.43 4.81 -0.93
N LEU A 25 -13.58 4.68 -0.29
CA LEU A 25 -14.83 5.31 -0.74
C LEU A 25 -14.86 6.81 -0.40
N ALA A 26 -14.40 7.20 0.79
CA ALA A 26 -14.33 8.60 1.18
C ALA A 26 -13.48 9.45 0.23
N PHE A 27 -12.36 8.88 -0.25
CA PHE A 27 -11.49 9.55 -1.22
C PHE A 27 -11.87 9.31 -2.68
N ALA A 28 -12.82 8.42 -2.98
CA ALA A 28 -13.15 8.03 -4.35
C ALA A 28 -13.51 9.23 -5.26
N PRO A 29 -14.36 10.19 -4.84
CA PRO A 29 -14.68 11.36 -5.66
C PRO A 29 -13.44 12.12 -6.11
N TRP A 30 -12.47 12.33 -5.22
CA TRP A 30 -11.25 13.05 -5.55
C TRP A 30 -10.26 12.20 -6.35
N ALA A 31 -10.12 10.91 -6.00
CA ALA A 31 -9.21 9.99 -6.65
C ALA A 31 -9.59 9.72 -8.11
N MET A 32 -10.89 9.67 -8.43
CA MET A 32 -11.39 9.51 -9.80
C MET A 32 -10.81 10.58 -10.73
N PHE A 33 -10.75 11.83 -10.28
CA PHE A 33 -10.28 12.95 -11.11
C PHE A 33 -8.83 13.35 -10.84
N SER A 34 -8.17 12.86 -9.79
CA SER A 34 -6.81 13.28 -9.43
C SER A 34 -5.90 12.12 -9.02
N LYS A 35 -4.73 12.01 -9.68
CA LYS A 35 -3.65 11.14 -9.20
C LYS A 35 -3.24 11.50 -7.78
N ARG A 36 -3.21 12.80 -7.45
CA ARG A 36 -2.88 13.26 -6.07
C ARG A 36 -3.89 12.74 -5.06
N GLY A 37 -5.17 12.75 -5.39
CA GLY A 37 -6.22 12.17 -4.55
C GLY A 37 -6.02 10.67 -4.31
N ALA A 38 -5.67 9.91 -5.35
CA ALA A 38 -5.36 8.49 -5.24
C ALA A 38 -4.16 8.21 -4.32
N TYR A 39 -3.05 8.95 -4.49
CA TYR A 39 -1.89 8.84 -3.60
C TYR A 39 -2.23 9.22 -2.16
N ARG A 40 -3.01 10.29 -1.95
CA ARG A 40 -3.44 10.73 -0.61
C ARG A 40 -4.30 9.69 0.09
N ALA A 41 -5.23 9.05 -0.61
CA ALA A 41 -6.05 7.97 -0.06
C ALA A 41 -5.19 6.79 0.42
N CYS A 42 -4.28 6.30 -0.43
CA CYS A 42 -3.41 5.18 -0.10
C CYS A 42 -2.43 5.53 1.02
N LYS A 43 -1.89 6.77 1.05
CA LYS A 43 -1.04 7.22 2.16
C LYS A 43 -1.81 7.38 3.47
N ALA A 44 -3.05 7.86 3.42
CA ALA A 44 -3.93 7.96 4.59
C ALA A 44 -4.27 6.56 5.15
N TYR A 45 -4.59 5.60 4.29
CA TYR A 45 -4.80 4.21 4.69
C TYR A 45 -3.53 3.60 5.30
N ALA A 46 -2.36 3.79 4.69
CA ALA A 46 -1.10 3.29 5.23
C ALA A 46 -0.76 3.92 6.60
N ALA A 47 -0.97 5.23 6.75
CA ALA A 47 -0.79 5.94 8.01
C ALA A 47 -1.74 5.40 9.09
N TRP A 48 -3.02 5.22 8.76
CA TRP A 48 -4.04 4.66 9.65
C TRP A 48 -3.67 3.24 10.11
N ALA A 49 -3.28 2.37 9.19
CA ALA A 49 -2.90 1.00 9.49
C ALA A 49 -1.67 0.96 10.42
N MET A 50 -0.62 1.73 10.14
CA MET A 50 0.57 1.78 10.99
C MET A 50 0.28 2.40 12.37
N TRP A 51 -0.53 3.47 12.42
CA TRP A 51 -0.94 4.10 13.67
C TRP A 51 -1.74 3.13 14.55
N SER A 52 -2.78 2.49 14.00
CA SER A 52 -3.60 1.53 14.71
C SER A 52 -2.83 0.27 15.10
N ALA A 53 -1.84 -0.16 14.31
CA ALA A 53 -0.96 -1.28 14.66
C ALA A 53 -0.17 -1.00 15.95
N ARG A 54 0.32 0.24 16.11
CA ARG A 54 1.03 0.66 17.33
C ARG A 54 0.15 0.56 18.57
N TRP A 55 -1.10 0.98 18.48
CA TRP A 55 -2.02 0.99 19.63
C TRP A 55 -2.63 -0.38 19.94
N LEU A 56 -3.08 -1.10 18.91
CA LEU A 56 -3.80 -2.35 19.08
C LEU A 56 -2.83 -3.51 19.33
N ILE A 57 -1.76 -3.65 18.55
CA ILE A 57 -0.88 -4.82 18.63
C ILE A 57 0.56 -4.50 19.05
N GLY A 58 0.85 -3.24 19.38
CA GLY A 58 2.17 -2.81 19.86
C GLY A 58 3.25 -2.74 18.77
N LEU A 59 2.89 -2.86 17.49
CA LEU A 59 3.84 -2.86 16.38
C LEU A 59 4.25 -1.42 16.04
N ARG A 60 5.56 -1.14 16.07
CA ARG A 60 6.12 0.17 15.72
C ARG A 60 6.85 0.08 14.38
N CYS A 61 6.53 1.00 13.48
CA CYS A 61 7.19 1.14 12.19
C CYS A 61 8.22 2.27 12.29
N GLU A 62 9.44 2.02 11.84
CA GLU A 62 10.53 3.00 11.84
C GLU A 62 11.19 3.05 10.46
N VAL A 63 11.51 4.25 10.00
CA VAL A 63 12.31 4.48 8.80
C VAL A 63 13.61 5.12 9.25
N ARG A 64 14.74 4.47 8.94
CA ARG A 64 16.08 4.96 9.29
C ARG A 64 16.84 5.31 8.02
N GLY A 65 17.63 6.38 8.09
CA GLY A 65 18.40 6.91 6.97
C GLY A 65 17.59 7.85 6.06
N THR A 66 18.23 8.31 4.99
CA THR A 66 17.62 9.25 4.04
C THR A 66 16.66 8.51 3.12
N VAL A 67 15.40 8.96 3.09
CA VAL A 67 14.42 8.46 2.12
C VAL A 67 14.85 8.94 0.73
N PRO A 68 15.03 8.04 -0.25
CA PRO A 68 15.46 8.44 -1.58
C PRO A 68 14.36 9.21 -2.30
N ASP A 69 14.77 10.14 -3.16
CA ASP A 69 13.91 10.95 -4.01
C ASP A 69 14.31 10.80 -5.49
N GLY A 70 13.40 11.15 -6.40
CA GLY A 70 13.60 11.02 -7.84
C GLY A 70 13.33 9.60 -8.38
N GLU A 71 13.91 9.29 -9.54
CA GLU A 71 13.69 8.05 -10.27
C GLU A 71 14.64 6.95 -9.78
N VAL A 72 14.21 6.24 -8.74
CA VAL A 72 14.99 5.17 -8.11
C VAL A 72 14.22 3.86 -8.07
N LEU A 73 14.96 2.74 -8.14
CA LEU A 73 14.42 1.41 -7.91
C LEU A 73 14.68 0.99 -6.45
N VAL A 74 13.62 0.87 -5.65
CA VAL A 74 13.70 0.36 -4.28
C VAL A 74 13.51 -1.15 -4.28
N ALA A 75 14.62 -1.90 -4.13
CA ALA A 75 14.61 -3.35 -4.04
C ALA A 75 14.49 -3.81 -2.58
N ALA A 76 13.25 -4.00 -2.10
CA ALA A 76 12.97 -4.47 -0.74
C ALA A 76 12.63 -5.97 -0.71
N LYS A 77 13.03 -6.66 0.36
CA LYS A 77 12.51 -8.00 0.68
C LYS A 77 11.00 -7.89 0.94
N HIS A 78 10.24 -8.90 0.52
CA HIS A 78 8.81 -8.97 0.80
C HIS A 78 8.49 -10.12 1.76
N GLN A 79 8.18 -9.77 3.01
CA GLN A 79 7.76 -10.68 4.08
C GLN A 79 6.27 -10.58 4.37
N SER A 80 5.68 -9.38 4.26
CA SER A 80 4.33 -9.13 4.72
C SER A 80 3.64 -7.99 3.97
N PHE A 81 2.32 -7.87 4.15
CA PHE A 81 1.57 -6.74 3.60
C PHE A 81 2.02 -5.38 4.21
N LEU A 82 2.55 -5.38 5.42
CA LEU A 82 3.04 -4.17 6.09
C LEU A 82 4.19 -3.51 5.30
N ASP A 83 5.01 -4.29 4.61
CA ASP A 83 6.13 -3.78 3.81
C ASP A 83 5.66 -2.75 2.77
N ILE A 84 4.55 -3.07 2.09
CA ILE A 84 3.94 -2.21 1.08
C ILE A 84 3.46 -0.91 1.72
N LEU A 85 2.82 -0.98 2.90
CA LEU A 85 2.31 0.19 3.61
C LEU A 85 3.45 1.11 4.08
N MET A 86 4.51 0.54 4.65
CA MET A 86 5.67 1.30 5.12
C MET A 86 6.38 1.99 3.97
N ILE A 87 6.70 1.25 2.90
CA ILE A 87 7.40 1.79 1.72
C ILE A 87 6.55 2.86 1.04
N PHE A 88 5.25 2.61 0.84
CA PHE A 88 4.36 3.57 0.19
C PHE A 88 4.17 4.85 1.01
N HIS A 89 4.11 4.74 2.33
CA HIS A 89 4.00 5.90 3.21
C HIS A 89 5.29 6.73 3.21
N ALA A 90 6.44 6.06 3.36
CA ALA A 90 7.75 6.69 3.43
C ALA A 90 8.13 7.42 2.15
N LEU A 91 7.98 6.79 0.98
CA LEU A 91 8.39 7.37 -0.29
C LEU A 91 7.46 8.52 -0.72
N PRO A 92 7.98 9.61 -1.33
CA PRO A 92 7.14 10.71 -1.82
C PRO A 92 6.07 10.24 -2.83
N ARG A 93 6.47 9.39 -3.79
CA ARG A 93 5.59 8.76 -4.78
C ARG A 93 6.09 7.35 -5.16
N ALA A 94 5.57 6.33 -4.48
CA ALA A 94 5.89 4.94 -4.80
C ALA A 94 5.04 4.41 -5.96
N LYS A 95 5.69 3.72 -6.91
CA LYS A 95 5.04 2.78 -7.85
C LYS A 95 5.54 1.37 -7.55
N PHE A 96 4.62 0.42 -7.49
CA PHE A 96 4.94 -1.00 -7.29
C PHE A 96 4.75 -1.79 -8.57
N ILE A 97 5.59 -2.80 -8.72
CA ILE A 97 5.37 -3.90 -9.65
C ILE A 97 4.49 -4.93 -8.92
N MET A 98 3.33 -5.22 -9.48
CA MET A 98 2.32 -6.09 -8.88
C MET A 98 1.77 -7.08 -9.88
N LYS A 99 1.14 -8.15 -9.38
CA LYS A 99 0.49 -9.13 -10.25
C LYS A 99 -0.68 -8.49 -11.00
N ARG A 100 -0.91 -8.88 -12.26
CA ARG A 100 -2.00 -8.33 -13.08
C ARG A 100 -3.38 -8.51 -12.43
N GLU A 101 -3.57 -9.58 -11.66
CA GLU A 101 -4.83 -9.88 -10.97
C GLU A 101 -5.23 -8.77 -9.98
N VAL A 102 -4.25 -8.05 -9.40
CA VAL A 102 -4.50 -6.96 -8.43
C VAL A 102 -5.26 -5.79 -9.05
N LEU A 103 -5.16 -5.58 -10.37
CA LEU A 103 -5.91 -4.54 -11.09
C LEU A 103 -7.43 -4.77 -11.07
N TRP A 104 -7.87 -5.99 -10.77
CA TRP A 104 -9.28 -6.39 -10.74
C TRP A 104 -9.88 -6.36 -9.33
N THR A 105 -9.06 -6.10 -8.31
CA THR A 105 -9.57 -5.93 -6.94
C THR A 105 -10.42 -4.65 -6.87
N PRO A 106 -11.66 -4.69 -6.35
CA PRO A 106 -12.64 -3.59 -6.48
C PRO A 106 -12.16 -2.23 -5.97
N VAL A 107 -11.52 -2.19 -4.80
CA VAL A 107 -10.98 -0.95 -4.21
C VAL A 107 -9.56 -0.73 -4.71
N ILE A 108 -8.64 -1.64 -4.35
CA ILE A 108 -7.20 -1.50 -4.62
C ILE A 108 -6.91 -1.31 -6.11
N GLY A 109 -7.57 -2.06 -6.98
CA GLY A 109 -7.32 -2.04 -8.43
C GLY A 109 -7.62 -0.68 -9.07
N GLN A 110 -8.64 0.02 -8.61
CA GLN A 110 -9.00 1.36 -9.13
C GLN A 110 -7.92 2.39 -8.79
N TYR A 111 -7.46 2.38 -7.54
CA TYR A 111 -6.37 3.23 -7.07
C TYR A 111 -5.05 2.88 -7.78
N ALA A 112 -4.74 1.60 -7.93
CA ALA A 112 -3.53 1.15 -8.59
C ALA A 112 -3.49 1.55 -10.08
N LYS A 113 -4.61 1.42 -10.80
CA LYS A 113 -4.76 1.93 -12.19
C LYS A 113 -4.52 3.42 -12.24
N ARG A 114 -5.16 4.20 -11.36
CA ARG A 114 -5.05 5.66 -11.34
C ARG A 114 -3.62 6.14 -11.08
N MET A 115 -2.91 5.47 -10.17
CA MET A 115 -1.52 5.81 -9.84
C MET A 115 -0.51 5.35 -10.90
N GLY A 116 -0.91 4.51 -11.86
CA GLY A 116 -0.03 3.97 -12.89
C GLY A 116 0.92 2.91 -12.34
N MET A 117 0.41 2.01 -11.51
CA MET A 117 1.16 0.85 -11.00
C MET A 117 1.46 -0.14 -12.13
N ILE A 118 2.62 -0.81 -12.06
CA ILE A 118 3.09 -1.70 -13.12
C ILE A 118 2.55 -3.10 -12.87
N ALA A 119 1.73 -3.61 -13.80
CA ALA A 119 1.06 -4.89 -13.67
C ALA A 119 1.71 -5.95 -14.55
N VAL A 120 2.20 -7.03 -13.94
CA VAL A 120 2.94 -8.09 -14.64
C VAL A 120 2.20 -9.43 -14.61
N ASN A 121 2.30 -10.17 -15.72
CA ASN A 121 1.86 -11.57 -15.81
C ASN A 121 2.99 -12.49 -15.30
N ARG A 122 2.65 -13.50 -14.50
CA ARG A 122 3.64 -14.51 -14.05
C ARG A 122 4.33 -15.15 -15.27
N GLY A 123 5.66 -15.20 -15.22
CA GLY A 123 6.50 -15.78 -16.28
C GLY A 123 7.07 -14.78 -17.31
N LYS A 124 6.57 -13.54 -17.39
CA LYS A 124 7.00 -12.54 -18.38
C LYS A 124 7.90 -11.44 -17.78
N ARG A 125 9.02 -11.85 -17.15
CA ARG A 125 9.92 -10.92 -16.42
C ARG A 125 10.50 -9.79 -17.29
N GLY A 126 10.87 -10.09 -18.54
CA GLY A 126 11.45 -9.09 -19.46
C GLY A 126 10.49 -7.94 -19.82
N GLN A 127 9.18 -8.21 -19.90
CA GLN A 127 8.18 -7.18 -20.22
C GLN A 127 8.03 -6.14 -19.09
N ALA A 128 8.33 -6.52 -17.85
CA ALA A 128 8.26 -5.60 -16.71
C ALA A 128 9.30 -4.49 -16.82
N ILE A 129 10.52 -4.80 -17.29
CA ILE A 129 11.61 -3.84 -17.43
C ILE A 129 11.25 -2.79 -18.48
N THR A 130 10.71 -3.20 -19.63
CA THR A 130 10.25 -2.27 -20.67
C THR A 130 9.15 -1.34 -20.16
N GLN A 131 8.21 -1.84 -19.34
CA GLN A 131 7.15 -1.03 -18.75
C GLN A 131 7.64 -0.06 -17.67
N MET A 132 8.80 -0.33 -17.04
CA MET A 132 9.41 0.59 -16.07
C MET A 132 10.08 1.77 -16.75
N MET A 133 10.55 1.61 -18.00
CA MET A 133 11.27 2.63 -18.76
C MET A 133 10.35 3.55 -19.58
N ALA A 134 9.04 3.28 -19.62
CA ALA A 134 8.04 4.02 -20.41
C ALA A 134 7.24 4.99 -19.55
#